data_AF-A0A6L8HW07-F1
#
_entry.id   AF-A0A6L8HW07-F1
#
_cell.length_a   1.000
_cell.length_b   1.000
_cell.length_c   1.000
_cell.angle_alpha   90.00
_cell.angle_beta   90.00
_cell.angle_gamma   90.00
#
_symmetry.space_group_name_H-M   'P 1'
#
loop_
_entity.id
_entity.type
_entity.pdbx_description
1 polymer ?
#
loop_
_entity_poly.entity_id
_entity_poly.type
_entity_poly.pdbx_seq_one_letter_code
_entity_poly.pdbx_strand_id
1 'polypeptide(L)' 'MAATEERLRKLVDDNLEIEGRTPGSPLDLDRSLSDAGVSSPDIVAFWKVVNEEFGVDISAEQFAEMLTPRDLVAHLDAA' A
#
# COMPACT_ATOMS: atom_id res chain seq x y z
N MET A 1 3.03 14.29 -3.24
CA MET A 1 1.72 14.27 -2.51
C MET A 1 0.56 13.61 -3.28
N ALA A 2 -0.29 14.29 -4.07
CA ALA A 2 -1.51 13.66 -4.62
C ALA A 2 -1.28 12.55 -5.69
N ALA A 3 -0.22 12.66 -6.48
CA ALA A 3 0.07 11.69 -7.55
C ALA A 3 0.51 10.32 -7.01
N THR A 4 1.30 10.29 -5.93
CA THR A 4 1.77 9.07 -5.27
C THR A 4 0.60 8.33 -4.61
N GLU A 5 -0.27 9.07 -3.91
CA GLU A 5 -1.48 8.52 -3.30
C GLU A 5 -2.44 7.95 -4.35
N GLU A 6 -2.67 8.66 -5.46
CA GLU A 6 -3.54 8.19 -6.54
C GLU A 6 -3.00 6.91 -7.19
N ARG A 7 -1.68 6.85 -7.42
CA ARG A 7 -1.00 5.64 -7.91
C ARG A 7 -1.08 4.49 -6.91
N LEU A 8 -0.84 4.76 -5.63
CA LEU A 8 -0.90 3.73 -4.58
C LEU A 8 -2.33 3.19 -4.46
N ARG A 9 -3.33 4.05 -4.47
CA ARG A 9 -4.75 3.66 -4.47
C ARG A 9 -5.08 2.75 -5.64
N LYS A 10 -4.62 3.10 -6.84
CA LYS A 10 -4.81 2.25 -8.02
C LYS A 10 -4.14 0.88 -7.83
N LEU A 11 -2.92 0.85 -7.30
CA LEU A 11 -2.23 -0.40 -7.00
C LEU A 11 -2.96 -1.25 -5.97
N VAL A 12 -3.51 -0.63 -4.92
CA VAL A 12 -4.35 -1.34 -3.95
C VAL A 12 -5.59 -1.88 -4.65
N ASP A 13 -6.28 -1.08 -5.46
CA ASP A 13 -7.49 -1.53 -6.16
C ASP A 13 -7.21 -2.65 -7.19
N ASP A 14 -6.04 -2.63 -7.83
CA ASP A 14 -5.64 -3.61 -8.84
C ASP A 14 -5.05 -4.91 -8.24
N ASN A 15 -4.47 -4.85 -7.03
CA ASN A 15 -3.72 -5.98 -6.44
C ASN A 15 -4.25 -6.48 -5.08
N LEU A 16 -5.09 -5.72 -4.38
CA LEU A 16 -5.61 -6.05 -3.06
C LEU A 16 -7.14 -6.05 -3.03
N GLU A 17 -7.71 -7.15 -2.55
CA GLU A 17 -9.13 -7.21 -2.22
C GLU A 17 -9.31 -6.88 -0.72
N ILE A 18 -9.90 -5.71 -0.45
CA ILE A 18 -10.21 -5.27 0.91
C ILE A 18 -11.70 -5.52 1.18
N GLU A 19 -12.01 -6.38 2.15
CA GLU A 19 -13.39 -6.65 2.53
C GLU A 19 -14.10 -5.37 3.01
N GLY A 20 -15.22 -5.04 2.36
CA GLY A 20 -15.99 -3.83 2.68
C GLY A 20 -15.47 -2.54 2.05
N ARG A 21 -14.44 -2.59 1.20
CA ARG A 21 -14.00 -1.46 0.37
C ARG A 21 -14.42 -1.67 -1.08
N THR A 22 -14.95 -0.63 -1.69
CA THR A 22 -15.26 -0.63 -3.12
C THR A 22 -14.04 -0.13 -3.91
N PRO A 23 -13.68 -0.77 -5.03
CA PRO A 23 -12.68 -0.22 -5.96
C PRO A 23 -13.05 1.21 -6.34
N GLY A 24 -12.09 2.14 -6.30
CA GLY A 24 -12.36 3.55 -6.51
C GLY A 24 -12.97 4.27 -5.32
N SER A 25 -13.01 3.69 -4.12
CA SER A 25 -13.22 4.42 -2.85
C SER A 25 -11.88 4.96 -2.31
N PRO A 26 -11.90 6.09 -1.55
CA PRO A 26 -10.67 6.62 -0.95
C PRO A 26 -9.97 5.54 -0.13
N LEU A 27 -8.64 5.47 -0.25
CA LEU A 27 -7.84 4.57 0.55
C LEU A 27 -7.73 5.15 1.95
N ASP A 28 -8.05 4.36 2.97
CA ASP A 28 -7.84 4.79 4.35
C ASP A 28 -6.36 4.66 4.67
N LEU A 29 -5.64 5.78 4.55
CA LEU A 29 -4.20 5.82 4.77
C LEU A 29 -3.80 5.65 6.23
N ASP A 30 -4.74 5.78 7.18
CA ASP A 30 -4.50 5.61 8.62
C ASP A 30 -4.74 4.16 9.09
N ARG A 31 -5.38 3.33 8.25
CA ARG A 31 -5.70 1.94 8.57
C ARG A 31 -4.69 0.99 7.96
N SER A 32 -4.19 0.05 8.76
CA SER A 32 -3.28 -0.98 8.25
C SER A 32 -3.99 -1.92 7.26
N LEU A 33 -3.25 -2.43 6.28
CA LEU A 33 -3.78 -3.42 5.33
C LEU A 33 -4.24 -4.70 6.06
N SER A 34 -3.50 -5.10 7.09
CA SER A 34 -3.86 -6.22 7.96
C SER A 34 -5.20 -5.99 8.67
N ASP A 35 -5.43 -4.79 9.22
CA ASP A 35 -6.70 -4.43 9.85
C ASP A 35 -7.83 -4.26 8.83
N ALA A 36 -7.50 -3.99 7.57
CA ALA A 36 -8.45 -3.92 6.47
C ALA A 36 -8.93 -5.31 6.00
N GLY A 37 -8.41 -6.39 6.59
CA GLY A 37 -8.77 -7.76 6.24
C GLY A 37 -7.95 -8.33 5.07
N VAL A 38 -6.86 -7.67 4.69
CA VAL A 38 -5.96 -8.17 3.65
C VAL A 38 -5.13 -9.33 4.20
N SER A 39 -5.06 -10.41 3.44
CA SER A 39 -4.28 -11.59 3.83
C SER A 39 -2.78 -11.29 3.77
N SER A 40 -1.99 -11.86 4.68
CA SER A 40 -0.52 -11.73 4.67
C SER A 40 0.16 -12.00 3.31
N PRO A 41 -0.21 -13.02 2.51
CA PRO A 41 0.38 -13.21 1.17
C PRO A 41 0.06 -12.07 0.20
N ASP A 42 -1.14 -11.49 0.25
CA ASP A 42 -1.53 -10.37 -0.62
C ASP A 42 -0.78 -9.10 -0.23
N ILE A 43 -0.57 -8.88 1.07
CA ILE A 43 0.28 -7.79 1.59
C ILE A 43 1.70 -7.90 1.03
N VAL A 44 2.29 -9.09 1.05
CA VAL A 44 3.64 -9.34 0.51
C VAL A 44 3.68 -9.16 -1.00
N ALA A 45 2.65 -9.61 -1.73
CA ALA A 45 2.56 -9.43 -3.17
C ALA A 45 2.46 -7.94 -3.53
N PHE A 46 1.59 -7.20 -2.86
CA PHE A 46 1.43 -5.77 -3.02
C PHE A 46 2.72 -5.00 -2.75
N TRP A 47 3.42 -5.31 -1.66
CA TRP A 47 4.71 -4.71 -1.35
C TRP A 47 5.73 -4.87 -2.50
N LYS A 48 5.83 -6.08 -3.07
CA LYS A 48 6.73 -6.31 -4.22
C LYS A 48 6.35 -5.47 -5.43
N VAL A 49 5.06 -5.40 -5.74
CA VAL A 49 4.57 -4.59 -6.85
C VAL A 49 4.86 -3.10 -6.60
N VAL A 50 4.69 -2.60 -5.38
CA VAL A 50 5.06 -1.22 -5.03
C VAL A 50 6.56 -0.99 -5.24
N ASN A 51 7.42 -1.88 -4.77
CA ASN A 51 8.86 -1.76 -4.99
C ASN A 51 9.20 -1.69 -6.49
N GLU A 52 8.59 -2.55 -7.30
CA GLU A 52 8.82 -2.57 -8.76
C GLU A 52 8.28 -1.32 -9.46
N GLU A 53 7.05 -0.88 -9.13
CA GLU A 53 6.37 0.24 -9.80
C GLU A 53 6.96 1.60 -9.44
N PHE A 54 7.41 1.77 -8.20
CA PHE A 54 8.04 3.00 -7.74
C PHE A 54 9.57 2.96 -7.84
N GLY A 55 10.16 1.81 -8.18
CA GLY A 55 11.60 1.64 -8.29
C GLY A 55 12.32 1.80 -6.94
N VAL A 56 11.66 1.40 -5.85
CA VAL A 56 12.19 1.47 -4.48
C VAL A 56 12.57 0.08 -3.98
N ASP A 57 13.46 0.03 -2.99
CA ASP A 57 13.91 -1.22 -2.36
C ASP A 57 13.58 -1.16 -0.86
N ILE A 58 12.29 -1.21 -0.55
CA ILE A 58 11.82 -1.29 0.84
C ILE A 58 12.00 -2.74 1.28
N SER A 59 12.65 -3.02 2.40
CA SER A 59 12.77 -4.39 2.92
C SER A 59 11.47 -4.88 3.55
N ALA A 60 11.27 -6.19 3.65
CA ALA A 60 10.09 -6.76 4.31
C ALA A 60 9.97 -6.33 5.78
N GLU A 61 11.09 -6.11 6.47
CA GLU A 61 11.12 -5.58 7.83
C GLU A 61 10.63 -4.13 7.87
N GLN A 62 11.14 -3.27 6.99
CA GLN A 62 10.68 -1.88 6.89
C GLN A 62 9.21 -1.80 6.51
N PHE A 63 8.75 -2.65 5.59
CA PHE A 63 7.35 -2.71 5.20
C PHE A 63 6.45 -3.20 6.33
N ALA A 64 6.92 -4.16 7.15
CA ALA A 64 6.20 -4.61 8.33
C ALA A 64 6.17 -3.54 9.45
N GLU A 65 7.21 -2.71 9.57
CA GLU A 65 7.22 -1.54 10.45
C GLU A 65 6.29 -0.43 9.95
N MET A 66 6.13 -0.30 8.64
CA MET A 66 5.16 0.59 8.00
C MET A 66 3.75 0.03 8.16
N LEU A 67 3.15 0.33 9.31
CA LEU A 67 1.83 -0.14 9.67
C LEU A 67 0.73 0.47 8.79
N THR A 68 0.98 1.58 8.11
CA THR A 68 -0.07 2.30 7.38
C THR A 68 0.32 2.68 5.95
N PRO A 69 -0.64 2.74 5.01
CA PRO A 69 -0.38 3.25 3.66
C PRO A 69 0.13 4.70 3.67
N ARG A 70 -0.18 5.51 4.70
CA ARG A 70 0.38 6.85 4.86
C ARG A 70 1.90 6.84 4.99
N ASP A 71 2.43 5.94 5.79
CA ASP A 71 3.88 5.82 6.00
C ASP A 71 4.57 5.44 4.68
N LEU A 72 3.94 4.55 3.91
CA LEU A 72 4.41 4.16 2.59
C LEU A 72 4.41 5.34 1.62
N VAL A 73 3.32 6.12 1.54
CA VAL A 73 3.26 7.32 0.69
C VAL A 73 4.33 8.32 1.10
N ALA A 74 4.52 8.55 2.40
CA ALA A 74 5.55 9.47 2.89
C ALA A 74 6.96 9.01 2.54
N HIS A 75 7.22 7.69 2.63
CA HIS A 75 8.50 7.11 2.22
C HIS A 75 8.75 7.27 0.72
N LEU A 76 7.73 6.99 -0.10
CA LEU A 76 7.78 7.12 -1.56
C LEU A 76 7.91 8.58 -2.03
N ASP A 77 7.32 9.55 -1.31
CA ASP A 77 7.44 10.99 -1.63
C ASP A 77 8.79 11.57 -1.18
N ALA A 78 9.48 10.91 -0.24
CA ALA A 78 10.79 11.31 0.26
C ALA A 78 11.97 10.69 -0.52
N ALA A 79 11.72 9.63 -1.29
CA ALA A 79 12.68 8.94 -2.16
C ALA A 79 12.81 9.63 -3.54
#